data_AF-A0A7J7M7U4-F1
#
_entry.id   AF-A0A7J7M7U4-F1
#
_cell.length_a   1.000
_cell.length_b   1.000
_cell.length_c   1.000
_cell.angle_alpha   90.00
_cell.angle_beta   90.00
_cell.angle_gamma   90.00
#
_symmetry.space_group_name_H-M   'P 1'
#
loop_
_entity.id
_entity.type
_entity.pdbx_description
1 polymer ?
#
loop_
_entity_poly.entity_id
_entity_poly.type
_entity_poly.pdbx_seq_one_letter_code
_entity_poly.pdbx_strand_id
1 'polypeptide(L)'
;MQGGEEDIVESDIELDESEVIEPDDDTSQKVCYTDEAIEYLTEAILLNPRSAILYASRANVFIKMNKPNAAIRDADAAIRINLDSAKGYKFRGIARAMLGLWEEAARDLHLASKLDYDEEIELVLKKVEPNAHKIEEHRRKYERLRKERDLRKADLKRQHSRAEAHAAYEIPIKEEFSSENKASVSDAASILREGYVLNLHSSTEYETKFRAASSLPRLVILYFTATWCGPCRYVSPLYESLSKKYPKGVFLKVDIDELRDVAAGWNISSVPTFIFLKKGKEIDRMSGADKNGLERKIAQHSG
;
A
#
# COMPACT_ATOMS: atom_id res chain seq x y z
N MET A 1 -2.75 -24.36 -10.21
CA MET A 1 -2.85 -24.48 -8.74
C MET A 1 -3.99 -23.60 -8.31
N GLN A 2 -5.11 -24.21 -7.90
CA GLN A 2 -6.31 -23.54 -7.43
C GLN A 2 -6.00 -22.97 -6.04
N GLY A 3 -5.78 -21.65 -5.96
CA GLY A 3 -5.76 -20.94 -4.68
C GLY A 3 -7.20 -20.66 -4.29
N GLY A 4 -7.69 -21.35 -3.26
CA GLY A 4 -9.02 -21.15 -2.73
C GLY A 4 -9.26 -19.70 -2.37
N GLU A 5 -10.40 -19.17 -2.83
CA GLU A 5 -11.00 -17.97 -2.29
C GLU A 5 -11.43 -18.27 -0.85
N GLU A 6 -10.51 -18.10 0.10
CA GLU A 6 -10.89 -17.91 1.49
C GLU A 6 -11.44 -16.49 1.58
N ASP A 7 -12.75 -16.40 1.37
CA ASP A 7 -13.55 -15.26 1.79
C ASP A 7 -13.24 -15.02 3.27
N ILE A 8 -12.78 -13.81 3.56
CA ILE A 8 -12.42 -13.41 4.91
C ILE A 8 -13.72 -13.34 5.70
N VAL A 9 -14.00 -14.39 6.45
CA VAL A 9 -15.27 -14.55 7.16
C VAL A 9 -15.33 -13.53 8.30
N GLU A 10 -16.39 -12.71 8.31
CA GLU A 10 -16.74 -11.72 9.33
C GLU A 10 -17.09 -12.33 10.70
N SER A 11 -16.96 -13.64 10.88
CA SER A 11 -17.59 -14.43 11.96
C SER A 11 -16.89 -14.42 13.32
N ASP A 12 -15.72 -13.83 13.44
CA ASP A 12 -14.88 -13.99 14.65
C ASP A 12 -15.05 -12.87 15.69
N ILE A 13 -16.07 -12.01 15.56
CA ILE A 13 -16.33 -10.97 16.56
C ILE A 13 -17.14 -11.56 17.72
N GLU A 14 -16.46 -11.88 18.82
CA GLU A 14 -17.10 -12.17 20.10
C GLU A 14 -17.63 -10.86 20.73
N LEU A 15 -18.90 -10.59 20.46
CA LEU A 15 -19.66 -9.54 21.13
C LEU A 15 -20.15 -10.04 22.48
N ASP A 16 -20.22 -9.14 23.45
CA ASP A 16 -20.76 -9.49 24.75
C ASP A 16 -22.29 -9.59 24.64
N GLU A 17 -22.79 -10.81 24.52
CA GLU A 17 -24.23 -11.12 24.52
C GLU A 17 -24.79 -11.23 25.95
N SER A 18 -23.95 -11.19 26.99
CA SER A 18 -24.39 -11.42 28.38
C SER A 18 -25.21 -10.28 28.98
N GLU A 19 -25.33 -9.16 28.24
CA GLU A 19 -26.05 -7.96 28.66
C GLU A 19 -26.97 -7.40 27.56
N VAL A 20 -27.72 -8.28 26.88
CA VAL A 20 -28.94 -7.84 26.17
C VAL A 20 -29.76 -7.02 27.16
N ILE A 21 -30.18 -5.81 26.76
CA ILE A 21 -30.99 -4.94 27.62
C ILE A 21 -32.37 -5.60 27.78
N GLU A 22 -32.46 -6.52 28.74
CA GLU A 22 -33.69 -7.20 29.08
C GLU A 22 -34.56 -6.30 29.97
N PRO A 23 -35.84 -6.12 29.64
CA PRO A 23 -36.76 -5.36 30.49
C PRO A 23 -37.10 -6.15 31.76
N ASP A 24 -37.21 -5.45 32.90
CA ASP A 24 -37.59 -6.05 34.19
C ASP A 24 -38.94 -6.82 34.11
N ASP A 25 -38.91 -8.06 34.59
CA ASP A 25 -39.97 -9.09 34.56
C ASP A 25 -41.08 -8.84 35.59
N ASP A 26 -42.06 -8.01 35.20
CA ASP A 26 -43.41 -7.96 35.80
C ASP A 26 -44.45 -7.95 34.66
N THR A 27 -44.70 -9.13 34.12
CA THR A 27 -45.01 -9.29 32.68
C THR A 27 -46.50 -9.36 32.36
N SER A 28 -47.39 -9.54 33.33
CA SER A 28 -48.84 -9.71 33.03
C SER A 28 -49.66 -8.43 33.18
N GLN A 29 -49.43 -7.63 34.23
CA GLN A 29 -50.16 -6.37 34.43
C GLN A 29 -49.60 -5.25 33.54
N LYS A 30 -48.27 -5.20 33.37
CA LYS A 30 -47.57 -4.19 32.57
C LYS A 30 -47.91 -4.26 31.08
N VAL A 31 -48.14 -5.46 30.55
CA VAL A 31 -48.49 -5.67 29.13
C VAL A 31 -49.86 -5.07 28.79
N CYS A 32 -50.86 -5.26 29.65
CA CYS A 32 -52.21 -4.71 29.46
C CYS A 32 -52.20 -3.16 29.41
N TYR A 33 -51.48 -2.51 30.33
CA TYR A 33 -51.37 -1.04 30.34
C TYR A 33 -50.57 -0.49 29.15
N THR A 34 -49.61 -1.25 28.60
CA THR A 34 -48.84 -0.81 27.42
C THR A 34 -49.64 -0.90 26.12
N ASP A 35 -50.55 -1.87 26.00
CA ASP A 35 -51.40 -2.00 24.81
C ASP A 35 -52.43 -0.85 24.74
N GLU A 36 -53.11 -0.55 25.85
CA GLU A 36 -54.00 0.62 25.95
C GLU A 36 -53.26 1.93 25.65
N ALA A 37 -52.02 2.08 26.13
CA ALA A 37 -51.20 3.26 25.86
C ALA A 37 -50.90 3.43 24.36
N ILE A 38 -50.70 2.34 23.61
CA ILE A 38 -50.49 2.40 22.15
C ILE A 38 -51.76 2.85 21.45
N GLU A 39 -52.93 2.37 21.88
CA GLU A 39 -54.21 2.78 21.30
C GLU A 39 -54.44 4.28 21.49
N TYR A 40 -54.32 4.78 22.72
CA TYR A 40 -54.45 6.23 23.00
C TYR A 40 -53.43 7.08 22.24
N LEU A 41 -52.17 6.63 22.16
CA LEU A 41 -51.15 7.34 21.39
C LEU A 41 -51.43 7.31 19.89
N THR A 42 -52.02 6.23 19.39
CA THR A 42 -52.41 6.11 17.98
C THR A 42 -53.57 7.04 17.66
N GLU A 43 -54.60 7.11 18.50
CA GLU A 43 -55.68 8.09 18.37
C GLU A 43 -55.15 9.52 18.44
N ALA A 44 -54.25 9.81 19.37
CA ALA A 44 -53.63 11.13 19.48
C ALA A 44 -52.83 11.51 18.23
N ILE A 45 -52.12 10.56 17.61
CA ILE A 45 -51.38 10.76 16.35
C ILE A 45 -52.35 11.02 15.20
N LEU A 46 -53.51 10.35 15.15
CA LEU A 46 -54.53 10.62 14.14
C LEU A 46 -55.08 12.05 14.25
N LEU A 47 -55.22 12.57 15.48
CA LEU A 47 -55.64 13.94 15.73
C LEU A 47 -54.53 14.96 15.41
N ASN A 48 -53.27 14.65 15.70
CA ASN A 48 -52.13 15.50 15.38
C ASN A 48 -50.94 14.72 14.77
N PRO A 49 -50.97 14.50 13.44
CA PRO A 49 -49.94 13.72 12.74
C PRO A 49 -48.56 14.40 12.67
N ARG A 50 -48.44 15.67 13.07
CA ARG A 50 -47.18 16.45 13.03
C ARG A 50 -46.55 16.61 14.40
N SER A 51 -46.98 15.83 15.40
CA SER A 51 -46.36 15.86 16.73
C SER A 51 -45.24 14.85 16.85
N ALA A 52 -43.99 15.30 16.78
CA ALA A 52 -42.80 14.46 17.00
C ALA A 52 -42.81 13.78 18.39
N ILE A 53 -43.36 14.47 19.39
CA ILE A 53 -43.45 13.99 20.77
C ILE A 53 -44.35 12.76 20.86
N LEU A 54 -45.49 12.73 20.14
CA LEU A 54 -46.40 11.58 20.18
C LEU A 54 -45.76 10.32 19.59
N TYR A 55 -45.06 10.46 18.46
CA TYR A 55 -44.30 9.35 17.88
C TYR A 55 -43.17 8.88 18.80
N ALA A 56 -42.40 9.79 19.41
CA ALA A 56 -41.36 9.42 20.36
C ALA A 56 -41.91 8.71 21.61
N SER A 57 -43.04 9.19 22.14
CA SER A 57 -43.73 8.53 23.26
C SER A 57 -44.20 7.13 22.90
N ARG A 58 -44.74 6.91 21.69
CA ARG A 58 -45.16 5.58 21.23
C ARG A 58 -43.96 4.65 20.97
N ALA A 59 -42.84 5.18 20.47
CA ALA A 59 -41.59 4.45 20.36
C ALA A 59 -41.08 3.93 21.71
N ASN A 60 -41.17 4.74 22.78
CA ASN A 60 -40.84 4.30 24.14
C ASN A 60 -41.70 3.12 24.59
N VAL A 61 -43.01 3.17 24.33
CA VAL A 61 -43.91 2.05 24.67
C VAL A 61 -43.52 0.80 23.90
N PHE A 62 -43.16 0.91 22.62
CA PHE A 62 -42.68 -0.23 21.83
C PHE A 62 -41.37 -0.83 22.34
N ILE A 63 -40.44 -0.02 22.86
CA ILE A 63 -39.22 -0.53 23.52
C ILE A 63 -39.59 -1.36 24.74
N LYS A 64 -40.49 -0.86 25.60
CA LYS A 64 -40.97 -1.58 26.79
C LYS A 64 -41.68 -2.89 26.44
N MET A 65 -42.28 -2.98 25.26
CA MET A 65 -42.90 -4.20 24.73
C MET A 65 -41.92 -5.14 24.00
N ASN A 66 -40.63 -4.85 24.00
CA ASN A 66 -39.62 -5.59 23.24
C ASN A 66 -39.93 -5.67 21.73
N LYS A 67 -40.46 -4.57 21.15
CA LYS A 67 -40.76 -4.42 19.72
C LYS A 67 -39.83 -3.38 19.06
N PRO A 68 -38.51 -3.65 18.96
CA PRO A 68 -37.53 -2.65 18.52
C PRO A 68 -37.77 -2.15 17.09
N ASN A 69 -38.21 -3.02 16.17
CA ASN A 69 -38.51 -2.61 14.79
C ASN A 69 -39.67 -1.61 14.69
N ALA A 70 -40.69 -1.74 15.56
CA ALA A 70 -41.79 -0.78 15.62
C ALA A 70 -41.32 0.54 16.24
N ALA A 71 -40.51 0.47 17.30
CA ALA A 71 -39.91 1.64 17.93
C ALA A 71 -39.05 2.46 16.96
N ILE A 72 -38.22 1.82 16.13
CA ILE A 72 -37.40 2.51 15.12
C ILE A 72 -38.26 3.28 14.14
N ARG A 73 -39.36 2.70 13.64
CA ARG A 73 -40.26 3.36 12.68
C ARG A 73 -40.86 4.64 13.25
N ASP A 74 -41.30 4.59 14.51
CA ASP A 74 -41.87 5.76 15.19
C ASP A 74 -40.79 6.78 15.54
N ALA A 75 -39.63 6.35 15.97
CA ALA A 75 -38.50 7.24 16.24
C ALA A 75 -38.05 7.96 14.96
N ASP A 76 -37.99 7.27 13.81
CA ASP A 76 -37.73 7.88 12.51
C ASP A 76 -38.83 8.86 12.09
N ALA A 77 -40.10 8.54 12.37
CA ALA A 77 -41.20 9.50 12.16
C ALA A 77 -41.03 10.76 13.02
N ALA A 78 -40.64 10.61 14.29
CA ALA A 78 -40.37 11.73 15.19
C ALA A 78 -39.22 12.61 14.67
N ILE A 79 -38.11 12.01 14.22
CA ILE A 79 -36.94 12.73 13.68
C ILE A 79 -37.27 13.42 12.36
N ARG A 80 -38.07 12.80 11.49
CA ARG A 80 -38.52 13.44 10.23
C ARG A 80 -39.39 14.67 10.48
N ILE A 81 -40.18 14.66 11.55
CA ILE A 81 -41.02 15.80 11.93
C ILE A 81 -40.18 16.88 12.61
N ASN A 82 -39.30 16.48 13.54
CA ASN A 82 -38.39 17.38 14.22
C ASN A 82 -36.98 16.78 14.26
N LEU A 83 -36.08 17.38 13.49
CA LEU A 83 -34.67 16.97 13.41
C LEU A 83 -33.94 17.11 14.75
N ASP A 84 -34.37 18.01 15.64
CA ASP A 84 -33.74 18.23 16.95
C ASP A 84 -34.44 17.44 18.08
N SER A 85 -35.19 16.39 17.73
CA SER A 85 -35.88 15.55 18.70
C SER A 85 -34.92 14.62 19.43
N ALA A 86 -34.41 15.05 20.60
CA ALA A 86 -33.55 14.24 21.46
C ALA A 86 -34.18 12.87 21.81
N LYS A 87 -35.48 12.85 22.15
CA LYS A 87 -36.23 11.61 22.43
C LYS A 87 -36.31 10.67 21.23
N GLY A 88 -36.40 11.23 20.02
CA GLY A 88 -36.38 10.44 18.78
C GLY A 88 -35.08 9.67 18.63
N TYR A 89 -33.94 10.36 18.78
CA TYR A 89 -32.62 9.71 18.73
C TYR A 89 -32.41 8.73 19.88
N LYS A 90 -32.82 9.08 21.10
CA LYS A 90 -32.73 8.20 22.28
C LYS A 90 -33.41 6.85 22.01
N PHE A 91 -34.69 6.87 21.66
CA PHE A 91 -35.44 5.62 21.45
C PHE A 91 -34.99 4.85 20.21
N ARG A 92 -34.55 5.54 19.14
CA ARG A 92 -33.95 4.85 17.98
C ARG A 92 -32.64 4.15 18.35
N GLY A 93 -31.79 4.82 19.12
CA GLY A 93 -30.52 4.27 19.59
C GLY A 93 -30.70 3.05 20.48
N ILE A 94 -31.63 3.12 21.44
CA ILE A 94 -31.98 1.99 22.31
C ILE A 94 -32.52 0.81 21.47
N ALA A 95 -33.47 1.06 20.57
CA ALA A 95 -34.05 0.00 19.75
C ALA A 95 -33.02 -0.65 18.80
N ARG A 96 -32.04 0.11 18.31
CA ARG A 96 -30.90 -0.40 17.52
C ARG A 96 -29.94 -1.23 18.37
N ALA A 97 -29.69 -0.83 19.61
CA ALA A 97 -28.90 -1.62 20.55
C ALA A 97 -29.54 -2.99 20.81
N MET A 98 -30.87 -3.04 20.96
CA MET A 98 -31.63 -4.31 21.10
C MET A 98 -31.50 -5.22 19.87
N LEU A 99 -31.24 -4.66 18.68
CA LEU A 99 -31.02 -5.43 17.44
C LEU A 99 -29.53 -5.78 17.21
N GLY A 100 -28.62 -5.40 18.11
CA GLY A 100 -27.18 -5.60 17.94
C GLY A 100 -26.51 -4.62 16.96
N LEU A 101 -27.19 -3.54 16.58
CA LEU A 101 -26.65 -2.50 15.69
C LEU A 101 -25.85 -1.47 16.51
N TRP A 102 -24.79 -1.93 17.18
CA TRP A 102 -24.07 -1.17 18.20
C TRP A 102 -23.50 0.16 17.72
N GLU A 103 -22.92 0.19 16.52
CA GLU A 103 -22.33 1.42 15.95
C GLU A 103 -23.39 2.49 15.65
N GLU A 104 -24.54 2.09 15.10
CA GLU A 104 -25.65 3.00 14.84
C GLU A 104 -26.30 3.47 16.15
N ALA A 105 -26.44 2.56 17.11
CA ALA A 105 -26.95 2.86 18.43
C ALA A 105 -26.08 3.89 19.16
N ALA A 106 -24.76 3.71 19.20
CA ALA A 106 -23.83 4.64 19.83
C ALA A 106 -23.95 6.05 19.23
N ARG A 107 -24.00 6.15 17.90
CA ARG A 107 -24.15 7.44 17.20
C ARG A 107 -25.43 8.16 17.58
N ASP A 108 -26.56 7.45 17.59
CA ASP A 108 -27.85 8.03 17.96
C ASP A 108 -27.89 8.47 19.42
N LEU A 109 -27.34 7.67 20.33
CA LEU A 109 -27.31 7.98 21.76
C LEU A 109 -26.40 9.17 22.08
N HIS A 110 -25.23 9.28 21.43
CA HIS A 110 -24.38 10.47 21.57
C HIS A 110 -25.08 11.73 21.03
N LEU A 111 -25.80 11.62 19.91
CA LEU A 111 -26.56 12.75 19.37
C LEU A 111 -27.71 13.14 20.30
N ALA A 112 -28.41 12.15 20.87
CA ALA A 112 -29.44 12.38 21.86
C ALA A 112 -28.88 13.10 23.09
N SER A 113 -27.78 12.61 23.68
CA SER A 113 -27.09 13.22 24.82
C SER A 113 -26.62 14.66 24.53
N LYS A 114 -26.19 14.93 23.30
CA LYS A 114 -25.80 16.27 22.86
C LYS A 114 -26.99 17.24 22.77
N LEU A 115 -28.16 16.75 22.38
CA LEU A 115 -29.37 17.56 22.26
C LEU A 115 -30.05 17.77 23.62
N ASP A 116 -30.18 16.71 24.41
CA ASP A 116 -30.75 16.73 25.75
C ASP A 116 -30.05 15.68 26.62
N TYR A 117 -29.49 16.12 27.74
CA TYR A 117 -28.80 15.23 28.67
C TYR A 117 -29.83 14.45 29.50
N ASP A 118 -29.68 13.13 29.50
CA ASP A 118 -30.57 12.21 30.21
C ASP A 118 -29.71 11.06 30.74
N GLU A 119 -29.81 10.79 32.05
CA GLU A 119 -29.00 9.77 32.75
C GLU A 119 -29.20 8.37 32.16
N GLU A 120 -30.39 8.07 31.64
CA GLU A 120 -30.67 6.78 30.99
C GLU A 120 -29.85 6.63 29.69
N ILE A 121 -29.56 7.72 28.99
CA ILE A 121 -28.72 7.68 27.77
C ILE A 121 -27.29 7.25 28.13
N GLU A 122 -26.73 7.78 29.22
CA GLU A 122 -25.37 7.45 29.65
C GLU A 122 -25.27 5.99 30.10
N LEU A 123 -26.28 5.48 30.81
CA LEU A 123 -26.35 4.07 31.20
C LEU A 123 -26.36 3.14 29.99
N VAL A 124 -27.10 3.49 28.94
CA VAL A 124 -27.15 2.69 27.71
C VAL A 124 -25.83 2.82 26.92
N LEU A 125 -25.24 4.01 26.83
CA LEU A 125 -23.95 4.21 26.17
C LEU A 125 -22.84 3.34 26.78
N LYS A 126 -22.80 3.23 28.10
CA LYS A 126 -21.83 2.38 28.81
C LYS A 126 -21.88 0.90 28.36
N LYS A 127 -23.06 0.42 27.94
CA LYS A 127 -23.27 -0.94 27.40
C LYS A 127 -22.95 -1.03 25.91
N VAL A 128 -23.32 0.00 25.14
CA VAL A 128 -23.22 0.00 23.67
C VAL A 128 -21.79 0.31 23.19
N GLU A 129 -21.07 1.21 23.85
CA GLU A 129 -19.74 1.70 23.43
C GLU A 129 -18.69 0.59 23.29
N PRO A 130 -18.53 -0.36 24.24
CA PRO A 130 -17.53 -1.41 24.10
C PRO A 130 -17.77 -2.30 22.88
N ASN A 131 -19.03 -2.66 22.63
CA ASN A 131 -19.42 -3.49 21.48
C ASN A 131 -19.24 -2.72 20.16
N ALA A 132 -19.61 -1.44 20.12
CA ALA A 132 -19.38 -0.57 18.96
C ALA A 132 -17.88 -0.42 18.66
N HIS A 133 -17.04 -0.26 19.68
CA HIS A 133 -15.60 -0.11 19.53
C HIS A 133 -14.96 -1.40 18.97
N LYS A 134 -15.31 -2.57 19.49
CA LYS A 134 -14.84 -3.87 18.98
C LYS A 134 -15.15 -4.05 17.49
N ILE A 135 -16.37 -3.71 17.06
CA ILE A 135 -16.79 -3.81 15.65
C ILE A 135 -15.96 -2.87 14.78
N GLU A 136 -15.78 -1.62 15.22
CA GLU A 136 -15.01 -0.64 14.47
C GLU A 136 -13.53 -1.02 14.37
N GLU A 137 -12.93 -1.52 15.45
CA GLU A 137 -11.53 -2.00 15.43
C GLU A 137 -11.34 -3.21 14.51
N HIS A 138 -12.26 -4.17 14.56
CA HIS A 138 -12.27 -5.33 13.67
C HIS A 138 -12.39 -4.89 12.21
N ARG A 139 -13.38 -4.04 11.88
CA ARG A 139 -13.55 -3.49 10.54
C ARG A 139 -12.28 -2.80 10.04
N ARG A 140 -11.64 -1.96 10.86
CA ARG A 140 -10.37 -1.30 10.52
C ARG A 140 -9.23 -2.28 10.29
N LYS A 141 -9.16 -3.37 11.06
CA LYS A 141 -8.16 -4.43 10.85
C LYS A 141 -8.39 -5.11 9.49
N TYR A 142 -9.61 -5.50 9.18
CA TYR A 142 -9.92 -6.21 7.93
C TYR A 142 -9.82 -5.31 6.70
N GLU A 143 -10.17 -4.04 6.81
CA GLU A 143 -9.99 -3.09 5.72
C GLU A 143 -8.50 -2.90 5.39
N ARG A 144 -7.63 -2.84 6.42
CA ARG A 144 -6.16 -2.81 6.23
C ARG A 144 -5.66 -4.05 5.52
N LEU A 145 -6.06 -5.24 5.99
CA LEU A 145 -5.65 -6.52 5.38
C LEU A 145 -6.11 -6.64 3.93
N ARG A 146 -7.35 -6.22 3.63
CA ARG A 146 -7.89 -6.20 2.27
C ARG A 146 -7.09 -5.26 1.37
N LYS A 147 -6.81 -4.03 1.83
CA LYS A 147 -5.99 -3.06 1.09
C LYS A 147 -4.58 -3.59 0.82
N GLU A 148 -3.94 -4.22 1.81
CA GLU A 148 -2.61 -4.81 1.65
C GLU A 148 -2.60 -5.94 0.61
N ARG A 149 -3.59 -6.84 0.66
CA ARG A 149 -3.75 -7.92 -0.32
C ARG A 149 -3.96 -7.37 -1.74
N ASP A 150 -4.82 -6.36 -1.88
CA ASP A 150 -5.14 -5.74 -3.17
C ASP A 150 -3.91 -5.02 -3.75
N LEU A 151 -3.13 -4.33 -2.91
CA LEU A 151 -1.85 -3.72 -3.28
C LEU A 151 -0.83 -4.77 -3.73
N ARG A 152 -0.67 -5.86 -2.96
CA ARG A 152 0.24 -6.96 -3.31
C ARG A 152 -0.13 -7.60 -4.66
N LYS A 153 -1.43 -7.81 -4.91
CA LYS A 153 -1.94 -8.32 -6.18
C LYS A 153 -1.69 -7.33 -7.33
N ALA A 154 -1.88 -6.04 -7.09
CA ALA A 154 -1.59 -4.99 -8.06
C ALA A 154 -0.09 -4.90 -8.39
N ASP A 155 0.79 -5.00 -7.39
CA ASP A 155 2.24 -4.97 -7.58
C ASP A 155 2.75 -6.21 -8.32
N LEU A 156 2.22 -7.39 -8.00
CA LEU A 156 2.51 -8.61 -8.78
C LEU A 156 2.08 -8.46 -10.24
N LYS A 157 0.89 -7.90 -10.49
CA LYS A 157 0.40 -7.63 -11.85
C LYS A 157 1.30 -6.62 -12.59
N ARG A 158 1.77 -5.58 -11.90
CA ARG A 158 2.71 -4.59 -12.45
C ARG A 158 4.07 -5.22 -12.78
N GLN A 159 4.60 -6.05 -11.88
CA GLN A 159 5.85 -6.78 -12.11
C GLN A 159 5.72 -7.74 -13.30
N HIS A 160 4.63 -8.50 -13.36
CA HIS A 160 4.35 -9.40 -14.49
C HIS A 160 4.28 -8.62 -15.81
N SER A 161 3.49 -7.54 -15.86
CA SER A 161 3.37 -6.69 -17.04
C SER A 161 4.71 -6.05 -17.44
N ARG A 162 5.56 -5.65 -16.48
CA ARG A 162 6.91 -5.14 -16.75
C ARG A 162 7.83 -6.22 -17.30
N ALA A 163 7.77 -7.44 -16.75
CA ALA A 163 8.55 -8.58 -17.22
C ALA A 163 8.13 -9.01 -18.63
N GLU A 164 6.82 -9.05 -18.89
CA GLU A 164 6.26 -9.31 -20.24
C GLU A 164 6.70 -8.23 -21.23
N ALA A 165 6.63 -6.95 -20.86
CA ALA A 165 7.10 -5.86 -21.72
C ALA A 165 8.62 -5.95 -21.98
N HIS A 166 9.42 -6.29 -20.96
CA HIS A 166 10.85 -6.53 -21.13
C HIS A 166 11.13 -7.71 -22.05
N ALA A 167 10.45 -8.84 -21.86
CA ALA A 167 10.58 -10.02 -22.72
C ALA A 167 10.13 -9.74 -24.16
N ALA A 168 9.00 -9.05 -24.34
CA ALA A 168 8.48 -8.65 -25.66
C ALA A 168 9.39 -7.66 -26.39
N TYR A 169 10.24 -6.91 -25.68
CA TYR A 169 11.28 -6.07 -26.27
C TYR A 169 12.59 -6.84 -26.51
N GLU A 170 12.97 -7.75 -25.61
CA GLU A 170 14.14 -8.63 -25.77
C GLU A 170 14.00 -9.64 -26.91
N ILE A 171 12.79 -10.14 -27.19
CA ILE A 171 12.54 -11.13 -28.25
C ILE A 171 12.84 -10.54 -29.64
N PRO A 172 12.30 -9.37 -30.04
CA PRO A 172 12.69 -8.68 -31.27
C PRO A 172 14.18 -8.35 -31.32
N ILE A 173 14.79 -7.93 -30.21
CA ILE A 173 16.24 -7.69 -30.18
C ILE A 173 17.00 -8.99 -30.48
N LYS A 174 16.61 -10.14 -29.89
CA LYS A 174 17.27 -11.42 -30.21
C LYS A 174 17.00 -11.90 -31.62
N GLU A 175 15.80 -11.68 -32.17
CA GLU A 175 15.45 -12.03 -33.55
C GLU A 175 16.16 -11.13 -34.57
N GLU A 176 16.16 -9.81 -34.37
CA GLU A 176 16.95 -8.84 -35.15
C GLU A 176 18.45 -9.17 -35.05
N PHE A 177 18.96 -9.48 -33.85
CA PHE A 177 20.36 -9.88 -33.63
C PHE A 177 20.70 -11.27 -34.22
N SER A 178 19.70 -12.15 -34.39
CA SER A 178 19.87 -13.42 -35.10
C SER A 178 19.91 -13.24 -36.62
N SER A 179 19.24 -12.20 -37.14
CA SER A 179 19.22 -11.85 -38.56
C SER A 179 20.36 -10.90 -38.99
N GLU A 180 20.92 -10.12 -38.07
CA GLU A 180 22.02 -9.16 -38.30
C GLU A 180 23.42 -9.72 -37.99
N ASN A 181 23.54 -11.03 -37.72
CA ASN A 181 24.83 -11.72 -37.66
C ASN A 181 25.41 -11.95 -39.06
N LYS A 182 25.63 -10.84 -39.78
CA LYS A 182 26.53 -10.66 -40.93
C LYS A 182 27.08 -9.22 -41.02
N ALA A 183 27.16 -8.48 -39.91
CA ALA A 183 27.92 -7.21 -39.84
C ALA A 183 29.19 -7.39 -38.98
N SER A 184 30.29 -6.82 -39.46
CA SER A 184 31.68 -7.26 -39.23
C SER A 184 32.28 -6.85 -37.88
N VAL A 185 33.04 -7.79 -37.31
CA VAL A 185 33.94 -7.60 -36.15
C VAL A 185 34.93 -6.42 -36.32
N SER A 186 35.15 -5.95 -37.56
CA SER A 186 36.03 -4.80 -37.85
C SER A 186 35.52 -3.48 -37.29
N ASP A 187 34.21 -3.27 -37.24
CA ASP A 187 33.65 -1.94 -36.95
C ASP A 187 33.64 -1.68 -35.43
N ALA A 188 33.36 -2.72 -34.63
CA ALA A 188 33.45 -2.67 -33.17
C ALA A 188 34.87 -2.38 -32.66
N ALA A 189 35.90 -2.88 -33.36
CA ALA A 189 37.30 -2.61 -33.02
C ALA A 189 37.71 -1.15 -33.31
N SER A 190 37.13 -0.51 -34.33
CA SER A 190 37.42 0.89 -34.67
C SER A 190 36.86 1.89 -33.65
N ILE A 191 35.74 1.54 -33.00
CA ILE A 191 35.04 2.37 -32.00
C ILE A 191 35.82 2.38 -30.67
N LEU A 192 36.57 1.32 -30.37
CA LEU A 192 37.28 1.12 -29.11
C LEU A 192 38.77 1.41 -29.28
N ARG A 193 39.17 2.65 -28.97
CA ARG A 193 40.57 3.08 -29.08
C ARG A 193 41.45 2.38 -28.03
N GLU A 194 42.43 1.63 -28.49
CA GLU A 194 43.44 1.00 -27.64
C GLU A 194 44.31 2.07 -26.96
N GLY A 195 44.61 1.89 -25.67
CA GLY A 195 45.50 2.80 -24.96
C GLY A 195 44.84 4.10 -24.43
N TYR A 196 43.52 4.22 -24.51
CA TYR A 196 42.77 5.40 -24.05
C TYR A 196 41.59 5.03 -23.15
N VAL A 197 41.20 5.99 -22.31
CA VAL A 197 39.98 5.91 -21.50
C VAL A 197 38.83 6.54 -22.28
N LEU A 198 37.73 5.82 -22.41
CA LEU A 198 36.50 6.33 -23.00
C LEU A 198 35.62 6.88 -21.88
N ASN A 199 35.41 8.18 -21.87
CA ASN A 199 34.44 8.83 -20.98
C ASN A 199 33.04 8.66 -21.56
N LEU A 200 32.09 8.27 -20.73
CA LEU A 200 30.71 8.00 -21.11
C LEU A 200 29.82 9.04 -20.44
N HIS A 201 29.07 9.78 -21.27
CA HIS A 201 28.24 10.92 -20.81
C HIS A 201 26.74 10.73 -21.10
N SER A 202 26.35 9.65 -21.81
CA SER A 202 24.94 9.35 -22.12
C SER A 202 24.65 7.84 -22.09
N SER A 203 23.42 7.46 -21.75
CA SER A 203 23.01 6.04 -21.67
C SER A 203 23.13 5.32 -23.01
N THR A 204 22.83 6.00 -24.11
CA THR A 204 22.98 5.47 -25.48
C THR A 204 24.44 5.22 -25.85
N GLU A 205 25.34 6.14 -25.46
CA GLU A 205 26.78 5.99 -25.68
C GLU A 205 27.35 4.85 -24.83
N TYR A 206 26.92 4.75 -23.57
CA TYR A 206 27.25 3.64 -22.69
C TYR A 206 26.85 2.31 -23.32
N GLU A 207 25.59 2.15 -23.73
CA GLU A 207 25.08 0.90 -24.29
C GLU A 207 25.85 0.50 -25.55
N THR A 208 26.07 1.44 -26.46
CA THR A 208 26.78 1.20 -27.72
C THR A 208 28.21 0.75 -27.48
N LYS A 209 28.97 1.47 -26.65
CA LYS A 209 30.39 1.16 -26.38
C LYS A 209 30.55 -0.07 -25.50
N PHE A 210 29.66 -0.28 -24.53
CA PHE A 210 29.67 -1.46 -23.67
C PHE A 210 29.32 -2.73 -24.45
N ARG A 211 28.33 -2.68 -25.35
CA ARG A 211 27.98 -3.80 -26.26
C ARG A 211 29.15 -4.14 -27.19
N ALA A 212 29.75 -3.13 -27.80
CA ALA A 212 30.95 -3.33 -28.63
C ALA A 212 32.08 -3.96 -27.81
N ALA A 213 32.37 -3.46 -26.61
CA ALA A 213 33.41 -3.99 -25.74
C ALA A 213 33.14 -5.43 -25.30
N SER A 214 31.87 -5.76 -25.01
CA SER A 214 31.43 -7.08 -24.55
C SER A 214 31.45 -8.14 -25.65
N SER A 215 31.34 -7.75 -26.93
CA SER A 215 31.49 -8.66 -28.07
C SER A 215 32.93 -9.14 -28.30
N LEU A 216 33.91 -8.42 -27.75
CA LEU A 216 35.33 -8.74 -27.89
C LEU A 216 35.80 -9.66 -26.75
N PRO A 217 36.75 -10.57 -27.01
CA PRO A 217 37.38 -11.40 -25.97
C PRO A 217 38.44 -10.61 -25.18
N ARG A 218 38.22 -9.31 -24.96
CA ARG A 218 39.13 -8.41 -24.25
C ARG A 218 38.64 -8.17 -22.82
N LEU A 219 39.54 -7.79 -21.94
CA LEU A 219 39.19 -7.29 -20.61
C LEU A 219 38.53 -5.92 -20.76
N VAL A 220 37.35 -5.73 -20.17
CA VAL A 220 36.69 -4.43 -20.05
C VAL A 220 36.75 -4.01 -18.59
N ILE A 221 37.12 -2.76 -18.33
CA ILE A 221 37.19 -2.20 -16.99
C ILE A 221 36.28 -0.99 -16.96
N LEU A 222 35.24 -1.03 -16.12
CA LEU A 222 34.40 0.13 -15.82
C LEU A 222 34.98 0.84 -14.60
N TYR A 223 35.16 2.15 -14.68
CA TYR A 223 35.53 3.02 -13.57
C TYR A 223 34.38 3.98 -13.26
N PHE A 224 33.68 3.71 -12.16
CA PHE A 224 32.66 4.60 -11.61
C PHE A 224 33.31 5.66 -10.73
N THR A 225 33.02 6.92 -11.02
CA THR A 225 33.67 8.09 -10.44
C THR A 225 32.67 9.21 -10.20
N ALA A 226 33.12 10.26 -9.51
CA ALA A 226 32.38 11.50 -9.35
C ALA A 226 33.34 12.69 -9.27
N THR A 227 32.92 13.85 -9.76
CA THR A 227 33.72 15.09 -9.72
C THR A 227 34.03 15.56 -8.28
N TRP A 228 33.09 15.37 -7.36
CA TRP A 228 33.20 15.76 -5.95
C TRP A 228 34.02 14.76 -5.11
N CYS A 229 34.33 13.57 -5.63
CA CYS A 229 35.05 12.52 -4.93
C CYS A 229 36.57 12.82 -4.85
N GLY A 230 37.06 13.10 -3.65
CA GLY A 230 38.47 13.37 -3.38
C GLY A 230 39.42 12.25 -3.84
N PRO A 231 39.22 10.98 -3.42
CA PRO A 231 40.05 9.87 -3.86
C PRO A 231 40.03 9.65 -5.38
N CYS A 232 38.89 9.90 -6.03
CA CYS A 232 38.72 9.76 -7.48
C CYS A 232 39.62 10.73 -8.27
N ARG A 233 39.91 11.93 -7.73
CA ARG A 233 40.84 12.88 -8.35
C ARG A 233 42.26 12.33 -8.47
N TYR A 234 42.69 11.51 -7.49
CA TYR A 234 44.00 10.85 -7.53
C TYR A 234 44.02 9.61 -8.41
N VAL A 235 42.93 8.84 -8.44
CA VAL A 235 42.87 7.60 -9.23
C VAL A 235 42.65 7.85 -10.72
N SER A 236 41.97 8.93 -11.09
CA SER A 236 41.73 9.26 -12.52
C SER A 236 42.99 9.33 -13.39
N PRO A 237 44.06 10.08 -13.04
CA PRO A 237 45.29 10.10 -13.84
C PRO A 237 46.03 8.75 -13.83
N LEU A 238 45.93 7.99 -12.73
CA LEU A 238 46.47 6.63 -12.67
C LEU A 238 45.72 5.72 -13.66
N TYR A 239 44.39 5.78 -13.68
CA TYR A 239 43.54 5.00 -14.56
C TYR A 239 43.85 5.28 -16.04
N GLU A 240 44.08 6.55 -16.40
CA GLU A 240 44.56 6.93 -17.73
C GLU A 240 45.94 6.34 -18.04
N SER A 241 46.88 6.35 -17.09
CA SER A 241 48.20 5.73 -17.28
C SER A 241 48.11 4.21 -17.47
N LEU A 242 47.19 3.55 -16.76
CA LEU A 242 46.94 2.11 -16.87
C LEU A 242 46.31 1.75 -18.22
N SER A 243 45.46 2.60 -18.77
CA SER A 243 44.91 2.39 -20.12
C SER A 243 46.01 2.30 -21.18
N LYS A 244 47.03 3.16 -21.09
CA LYS A 244 48.20 3.15 -21.97
C LYS A 244 49.10 1.94 -21.74
N LYS A 245 49.24 1.50 -20.48
CA LYS A 245 50.05 0.33 -20.10
C LYS A 245 49.43 -0.99 -20.55
N TYR A 246 48.10 -1.08 -20.56
CA TYR A 246 47.34 -2.27 -20.93
C TYR A 246 46.44 -2.00 -22.15
N PRO A 247 46.99 -1.72 -23.33
CA PRO A 247 46.22 -1.25 -24.49
C PRO A 247 45.21 -2.27 -25.04
N LYS A 248 45.41 -3.56 -24.72
CA LYS A 248 44.46 -4.64 -25.05
C LYS A 248 43.17 -4.61 -24.22
N GLY A 249 43.20 -3.93 -23.06
CA GLY A 249 42.02 -3.72 -22.24
C GLY A 249 41.20 -2.53 -22.73
N VAL A 250 39.88 -2.61 -22.55
CA VAL A 250 38.97 -1.50 -22.82
C VAL A 250 38.69 -0.77 -21.51
N PHE A 251 39.05 0.51 -21.46
CA PHE A 251 38.92 1.34 -20.26
C PHE A 251 37.76 2.31 -20.45
N LEU A 252 36.74 2.18 -19.60
CA LEU A 252 35.53 2.98 -19.65
C LEU A 252 35.38 3.75 -18.33
N LYS A 253 35.10 5.05 -18.41
CA LYS A 253 34.85 5.91 -17.25
C LYS A 253 33.41 6.38 -17.26
N VAL A 254 32.75 6.21 -16.12
CA VAL A 254 31.34 6.54 -15.91
C VAL A 254 31.23 7.48 -14.73
N ASP A 255 30.69 8.68 -14.96
CA ASP A 255 30.34 9.58 -13.86
C ASP A 255 28.97 9.18 -13.30
N ILE A 256 28.89 8.95 -11.99
CA ILE A 256 27.66 8.49 -11.34
C ILE A 256 26.57 9.57 -11.27
N ASP A 257 26.95 10.85 -11.37
CA ASP A 257 25.98 11.95 -11.35
C ASP A 257 25.32 12.14 -12.72
N GLU A 258 26.07 11.88 -13.80
CA GLU A 258 25.60 11.95 -15.19
C GLU A 258 24.82 10.70 -15.60
N LEU A 259 25.26 9.51 -15.18
CA LEU A 259 24.71 8.21 -15.58
C LEU A 259 24.14 7.43 -14.39
N ARG A 260 23.17 8.04 -13.70
CA ARG A 260 22.55 7.50 -12.48
C ARG A 260 21.93 6.12 -12.66
N ASP A 261 21.19 5.92 -13.74
CA ASP A 261 20.52 4.63 -14.01
C ASP A 261 21.53 3.51 -14.25
N VAL A 262 22.63 3.81 -14.95
CA VAL A 262 23.74 2.87 -15.18
C VAL A 262 24.42 2.54 -13.85
N ALA A 263 24.74 3.55 -13.04
CA ALA A 263 25.34 3.35 -11.72
C ALA A 263 24.44 2.52 -10.79
N ALA A 264 23.13 2.76 -10.81
CA ALA A 264 22.14 1.97 -10.06
C ALA A 264 22.09 0.52 -10.56
N GLY A 265 22.08 0.29 -11.88
CA GLY A 265 22.08 -1.05 -12.47
C GLY A 265 23.30 -1.90 -12.07
N TRP A 266 24.44 -1.25 -11.81
CA TRP A 266 25.66 -1.91 -11.33
C TRP A 266 25.79 -1.98 -9.80
N ASN A 267 24.76 -1.56 -9.06
CA ASN A 267 24.73 -1.47 -7.59
C ASN A 267 25.93 -0.68 -7.03
N ILE A 268 26.24 0.47 -7.64
CA ILE A 268 27.34 1.32 -7.18
C ILE A 268 26.91 2.11 -5.94
N SER A 269 27.52 1.80 -4.79
CA SER A 269 27.23 2.42 -3.49
C SER A 269 28.33 3.32 -2.96
N SER A 270 29.52 3.29 -3.58
CA SER A 270 30.66 4.13 -3.24
C SER A 270 31.50 4.39 -4.48
N VAL A 271 32.27 5.48 -4.48
CA VAL A 271 33.23 5.81 -5.54
C VAL A 271 34.60 6.12 -4.91
N PRO A 272 35.72 5.75 -5.56
CA PRO A 272 35.79 5.09 -6.87
C PRO A 272 35.48 3.58 -6.77
N THR A 273 34.77 3.04 -7.77
CA THR A 273 34.54 1.59 -7.91
C THR A 273 34.92 1.13 -9.30
N PHE A 274 35.57 -0.03 -9.38
CA PHE A 274 36.06 -0.65 -10.59
C PHE A 274 35.39 -2.00 -10.79
N ILE A 275 34.84 -2.23 -11.98
CA ILE A 275 34.24 -3.51 -12.36
C ILE A 275 35.02 -4.08 -13.54
N PHE A 276 35.43 -5.33 -13.43
CA PHE A 276 36.20 -6.04 -14.45
C PHE A 276 35.29 -7.04 -15.15
N LEU A 277 35.29 -7.03 -16.48
CA LEU A 277 34.41 -7.87 -17.27
C LEU A 277 35.16 -8.57 -18.41
N LYS A 278 34.72 -9.79 -18.74
CA LYS A 278 35.07 -10.49 -19.98
C LYS A 278 33.79 -11.04 -20.60
N LYS A 279 33.59 -10.84 -21.91
CA LYS A 279 32.38 -11.27 -22.65
C LYS A 279 31.06 -10.80 -22.00
N GLY A 280 31.04 -9.55 -21.51
CA GLY A 280 29.87 -8.94 -20.86
C GLY A 280 29.54 -9.44 -19.45
N LYS A 281 30.32 -10.38 -18.89
CA LYS A 281 30.12 -10.87 -17.52
C LYS A 281 31.13 -10.25 -16.56
N GLU A 282 30.66 -9.82 -15.40
CA GLU A 282 31.50 -9.39 -14.28
C GLU A 282 32.33 -10.58 -13.79
N ILE A 283 33.65 -10.41 -13.76
CA ILE A 283 34.61 -11.41 -13.29
C ILE A 283 35.31 -10.98 -12.00
N ASP A 284 35.34 -9.68 -11.72
CA ASP A 284 35.95 -9.12 -10.51
C ASP A 284 35.45 -7.70 -10.24
N ARG A 285 35.61 -7.23 -8.99
CA ARG A 285 35.24 -5.90 -8.52
C ARG A 285 36.26 -5.36 -7.52
N MET A 286 36.42 -4.04 -7.48
CA MET A 286 37.20 -3.33 -6.47
C MET A 286 36.50 -2.03 -6.09
N SER A 287 36.41 -1.73 -4.80
CA SER A 287 35.93 -0.42 -4.31
C SER A 287 37.02 0.28 -3.51
N GLY A 288 37.12 1.59 -3.65
CA GLY A 288 38.12 2.43 -3.00
C GLY A 288 39.36 2.73 -3.85
N ALA A 289 40.18 3.65 -3.35
CA ALA A 289 41.35 4.19 -4.06
C ALA A 289 42.65 3.42 -3.75
N ASP A 290 42.68 2.11 -3.99
CA ASP A 290 43.90 1.31 -3.90
C ASP A 290 44.61 1.25 -5.27
N LYS A 291 45.67 2.06 -5.43
CA LYS A 291 46.50 2.09 -6.63
C LYS A 291 47.11 0.73 -6.97
N ASN A 292 47.70 0.07 -5.98
CA ASN A 292 48.41 -1.18 -6.20
C ASN A 292 47.43 -2.33 -6.43
N GLY A 293 46.29 -2.31 -5.72
CA GLY A 293 45.19 -3.25 -5.92
C GLY A 293 44.61 -3.20 -7.32
N LEU A 294 44.36 -2.00 -7.84
CA LEU A 294 43.84 -1.79 -9.19
C LEU A 294 44.77 -2.37 -10.25
N GLU A 295 46.05 -2.02 -10.20
CA GLU A 295 47.03 -2.50 -11.18
C GLU A 295 47.22 -4.03 -11.10
N ARG A 296 47.27 -4.61 -9.89
CA ARG A 296 47.34 -6.06 -9.71
C ARG A 296 46.14 -6.79 -10.33
N LYS A 297 44.91 -6.30 -10.11
CA LYS A 297 43.70 -6.89 -10.70
C LYS A 297 43.69 -6.77 -12.22
N ILE A 298 44.11 -5.63 -12.77
CA ILE A 298 44.25 -5.49 -14.23
C ILE A 298 45.26 -6.52 -14.74
N ALA A 299 46.45 -6.61 -14.14
CA ALA A 299 47.48 -7.57 -14.55
C ALA A 299 47.00 -9.03 -14.47
N GLN A 300 46.25 -9.38 -13.43
CA GLN A 300 45.69 -10.72 -13.24
C GLN A 300 44.71 -11.10 -14.36
N HIS A 301 43.88 -10.16 -14.80
CA HIS A 301 42.81 -10.43 -15.76
C HIS A 301 43.15 -10.06 -17.22
N SER A 302 44.27 -9.39 -17.46
CA SER A 302 44.74 -8.99 -18.80
C SER A 302 45.57 -10.08 -19.51
N GLY A 303 45.86 -11.19 -18.82
CA GLY A 303 46.38 -12.43 -19.40
C GLY A 303 45.36 -13.22 -20.22
#